data_AF-A0A3B3HGQ7-F1
#
_entry.id   AF-A0A3B3HGQ7-F1
#
_cell.length_a   1.000
_cell.length_b   1.000
_cell.length_c   1.000
_cell.angle_alpha   90.00
_cell.angle_beta   90.00
_cell.angle_gamma   90.00
#
_symmetry.space_group_name_H-M   'P 1'
#
loop_
_entity.id
_entity.type
_entity.pdbx_description
1 polymer ?
#
loop_
_entity_poly.entity_id
_entity_poly.type
_entity_poly.pdbx_seq_one_letter_code
_entity_poly.pdbx_strand_id
1 'polypeptide(L)'
;MSENDDIEVDSDASRAQILDKATEYIQFMRRKNHTHQQDIDDLKKQNALLEQQVRALEKAKGNAQLQSNHSSDSSLYTNRKGSAVSAFDGGSDSSSESEPEEPPTRKKLRAEPS
;
A
#
# COMPACT_ATOMS: atom_id res chain seq x y z
N MET A 1 -23.41 -1.83 -8.65
CA MET A 1 -23.73 -1.96 -10.08
C MET A 1 -23.37 -0.65 -10.73
N SER A 2 -22.39 -0.64 -11.63
CA SER A 2 -22.10 0.53 -12.46
C SER A 2 -23.01 0.46 -13.68
N GLU A 3 -24.10 1.22 -13.69
CA GLU A 3 -24.77 1.58 -14.93
C GLU A 3 -23.79 2.42 -15.75
N ASN A 4 -23.49 1.93 -16.95
CA ASN A 4 -22.85 2.72 -17.98
C ASN A 4 -23.92 3.68 -18.50
N ASP A 5 -23.99 4.85 -17.88
CA ASP A 5 -24.89 5.93 -18.28
C ASP A 5 -24.35 6.59 -19.56
N ASP A 6 -24.49 5.88 -20.68
CA ASP A 6 -24.18 6.40 -22.00
C ASP A 6 -25.11 7.59 -22.29
N ILE A 7 -24.55 8.67 -22.84
CA ILE A 7 -25.35 9.82 -23.26
C ILE A 7 -26.13 9.41 -24.50
N GLU A 8 -27.39 9.03 -24.33
CA GLU A 8 -28.30 8.79 -25.45
C GLU A 8 -28.64 10.14 -26.11
N VAL A 9 -27.95 10.46 -27.21
CA VAL A 9 -28.27 11.64 -28.01
C VAL A 9 -29.30 11.23 -29.05
N ASP A 10 -30.52 11.77 -28.92
CA ASP A 10 -31.52 11.65 -29.97
C ASP A 10 -31.00 12.35 -31.24
N SER A 11 -31.03 11.67 -32.38
CA SER A 11 -30.49 12.19 -33.63
C SER A 11 -31.21 13.44 -34.13
N ASP A 12 -32.45 13.66 -33.65
CA ASP A 12 -33.27 14.83 -33.97
C ASP A 12 -33.21 15.92 -32.88
N ALA A 13 -32.33 15.78 -31.89
CA ALA A 13 -32.18 16.77 -30.82
C ALA A 13 -31.63 18.09 -31.35
N SER A 14 -32.27 19.19 -30.95
CA SER A 14 -31.75 20.53 -31.25
C SER A 14 -30.40 20.77 -30.55
N ARG A 15 -29.58 21.65 -31.13
CA ARG A 15 -28.27 22.02 -30.56
C ARG A 15 -28.39 22.51 -29.11
N ALA A 16 -29.44 23.24 -28.77
CA ALA A 16 -29.69 23.69 -27.40
C ALA A 16 -29.89 22.50 -26.45
N GLN A 17 -30.73 21.53 -26.81
CA GLN A 17 -30.97 20.32 -26.02
C GLN A 17 -29.69 19.50 -25.80
N ILE A 18 -28.82 19.38 -26.82
CA ILE A 18 -27.54 18.69 -26.70
C ILE A 18 -26.64 19.41 -25.69
N LEU A 19 -26.58 20.74 -25.74
CA LEU A 19 -25.77 21.54 -24.81
C LEU A 19 -26.29 21.46 -23.37
N ASP A 20 -27.61 21.50 -23.19
CA ASP A 20 -28.24 21.37 -21.87
C ASP A 20 -27.94 19.99 -21.28
N LYS A 21 -28.18 18.91 -22.04
CA LYS A 21 -27.89 17.53 -21.61
C LYS A 21 -26.41 17.30 -21.33
N ALA A 22 -25.51 17.85 -22.15
CA ALA A 22 -24.08 17.79 -21.91
C ALA A 22 -23.69 18.50 -20.60
N THR A 23 -24.28 19.67 -20.33
CA THR A 23 -24.03 20.44 -19.11
C THR A 23 -24.51 19.67 -17.87
N GLU A 24 -25.71 19.11 -17.91
CA GLU A 24 -26.25 18.26 -16.84
C GLU A 24 -25.36 17.04 -16.60
N TYR A 25 -24.94 16.36 -17.66
CA TYR A 25 -24.08 15.18 -17.55
C TYR A 25 -22.72 15.51 -16.94
N ILE A 26 -22.08 16.61 -17.35
CA ILE A 26 -20.83 17.07 -16.74
C ILE A 26 -21.01 17.28 -15.23
N GLN A 27 -22.09 17.93 -14.81
CA GLN A 27 -22.36 18.17 -13.39
C GLN A 27 -22.68 16.87 -12.63
N PHE A 28 -23.43 15.96 -13.23
CA PHE A 28 -23.70 14.64 -12.69
C PHE A 28 -22.39 13.85 -12.49
N MET A 29 -21.56 13.76 -13.54
CA MET A 29 -20.28 13.05 -13.47
C MET A 29 -19.32 13.67 -12.45
N ARG A 30 -19.32 14.99 -12.29
CA ARG A 30 -18.55 15.65 -11.21
C ARG A 30 -18.99 15.17 -9.83
N ARG A 31 -20.30 15.10 -9.58
CA ARG A 31 -20.86 14.60 -8.31
C ARG A 31 -20.55 13.11 -8.11
N LYS A 32 -20.75 12.29 -9.15
CA LYS A 32 -20.44 10.84 -9.16
C LYS A 32 -18.97 10.59 -8.83
N ASN A 33 -18.05 11.32 -9.48
CA ASN A 33 -16.62 11.23 -9.21
C ASN A 33 -16.27 11.67 -7.78
N HIS A 34 -16.96 12.68 -7.23
CA HIS A 34 -16.74 13.10 -5.86
C HIS A 34 -17.10 12.00 -4.86
N THR A 35 -18.26 11.34 -5.03
CA THR A 35 -18.64 10.19 -4.22
C THR A 35 -17.64 9.04 -4.34
N HIS A 36 -17.23 8.69 -5.57
CA HIS A 36 -16.21 7.65 -5.76
C HIS A 36 -14.86 7.99 -5.11
N GLN A 37 -14.45 9.25 -5.15
CA GLN A 37 -13.22 9.68 -4.48
C GLN A 37 -13.33 9.53 -2.96
N GLN A 38 -14.48 9.88 -2.39
CA GLN A 38 -14.76 9.66 -0.97
C GLN A 38 -14.69 8.16 -0.62
N ASP A 39 -15.35 7.31 -1.41
CA ASP A 39 -15.33 5.85 -1.19
C ASP A 39 -13.89 5.29 -1.27
N ILE A 40 -13.09 5.76 -2.23
CA ILE A 40 -11.67 5.38 -2.37
C ILE A 40 -10.88 5.78 -1.12
N ASP A 41 -11.09 7.00 -0.62
CA ASP A 41 -10.34 7.51 0.54
C ASP A 41 -10.73 6.75 1.82
N ASP A 42 -12.01 6.42 1.99
CA ASP A 42 -12.50 5.59 3.09
C ASP A 42 -11.93 4.16 3.02
N LEU A 43 -11.90 3.55 1.83
CA LEU A 43 -11.30 2.22 1.63
C LEU A 43 -9.79 2.22 1.91
N LYS A 44 -9.07 3.26 1.48
CA LYS A 44 -7.63 3.40 1.79
C LYS A 44 -7.38 3.47 3.29
N LYS A 45 -8.20 4.22 4.03
CA LYS A 45 -8.11 4.32 5.48
C LYS A 45 -8.37 2.97 6.16
N GLN A 46 -9.39 2.24 5.70
CA GLN A 46 -9.69 0.90 6.20
C GLN A 46 -8.53 -0.08 5.92
N ASN A 47 -7.98 -0.08 4.71
CA ASN A 47 -6.84 -0.93 4.36
C ASN A 47 -5.61 -0.62 5.21
N ALA A 48 -5.29 0.66 5.45
CA ALA A 48 -4.17 1.03 6.32
C ALA A 48 -4.32 0.45 7.74
N LEU A 49 -5.54 0.47 8.30
CA LEU A 49 -5.81 -0.12 9.62
C LEU A 49 -5.68 -1.65 9.59
N LEU A 50 -6.19 -2.31 8.55
CA LEU A 50 -6.08 -3.76 8.40
C LEU A 50 -4.62 -4.19 8.25
N GLU A 51 -3.83 -3.50 7.43
CA GLU A 51 -2.39 -3.77 7.28
C GLU A 51 -1.63 -3.58 8.59
N GLN A 52 -2.00 -2.58 9.40
CA GLN A 52 -1.42 -2.40 10.74
C GLN A 52 -1.75 -3.58 11.65
N GLN A 53 -2.99 -4.07 11.63
CA GLN A 53 -3.40 -5.25 12.41
C GLN A 53 -2.67 -6.51 11.96
N VAL A 54 -2.56 -6.74 10.65
CA VAL A 54 -1.82 -7.88 10.08
C VAL A 54 -0.36 -7.85 10.54
N ARG A 55 0.33 -6.70 10.39
CA ARG A 55 1.71 -6.53 10.86
C ARG A 55 1.87 -6.79 12.36
N ALA A 56 0.92 -6.32 13.19
CA ALA A 56 0.96 -6.54 14.63
C ALA A 56 0.79 -8.03 14.99
N LEU A 57 -0.11 -8.74 14.31
CA LEU A 57 -0.35 -10.16 14.49
C LEU A 57 0.85 -11.01 14.03
N GLU A 58 1.44 -10.67 12.88
CA GLU A 58 2.65 -11.32 12.38
C GLU A 58 3.81 -11.16 13.37
N LYS A 59 4.00 -9.95 13.93
CA LYS A 59 5.00 -9.70 14.99
C LYS A 59 4.71 -10.50 16.26
N ALA A 60 3.46 -10.55 16.72
CA ALA A 60 3.08 -11.31 17.91
C ALA A 60 3.32 -12.82 17.72
N LYS A 61 2.97 -13.36 16.55
CA LYS A 61 3.19 -14.78 16.20
C LYS A 61 4.70 -15.09 16.09
N GLY A 62 5.48 -14.22 15.46
CA GLY A 62 6.94 -14.35 15.40
C GLY A 62 7.59 -14.32 16.79
N ASN A 63 7.17 -13.40 17.66
CA ASN A 63 7.65 -13.31 19.03
C ASN A 63 7.27 -14.55 19.88
N ALA A 64 6.06 -15.08 19.72
CA ALA A 64 5.63 -16.30 20.41
C ALA A 64 6.48 -17.52 20.00
N GLN A 65 6.87 -17.62 18.73
CA GLN A 65 7.73 -18.70 18.24
C GLN A 65 9.19 -18.53 18.70
N LEU A 66 9.70 -17.30 18.77
CA LEU A 66 11.03 -17.03 19.32
C LEU A 66 11.08 -17.31 20.83
N GLN A 67 10.05 -16.97 21.61
CA GLN A 67 10.01 -17.32 23.04
C GLN A 67 9.88 -18.83 23.28
N SER A 68 9.15 -19.57 22.45
CA SER A 68 9.11 -21.04 22.49
C SER A 68 10.48 -21.67 22.20
N ASN A 69 11.31 -21.02 21.38
CA ASN A 69 12.65 -21.49 21.04
C ASN A 69 13.75 -20.99 21.99
N HIS A 70 13.50 -19.94 22.78
CA HIS A 70 14.45 -19.41 23.78
C HIS A 70 14.20 -19.94 25.20
N SER A 71 13.18 -20.76 25.41
CA SER A 71 12.88 -21.40 26.69
C SER A 71 13.04 -22.92 26.60
N SER A 72 14.20 -23.37 26.13
CA SER A 72 14.73 -24.72 26.38
C SER A 72 16.24 -24.69 26.18
N ASP A 73 16.92 -24.41 27.27
CA ASP A 73 18.25 -24.94 27.58
C ASP A 73 19.33 -24.70 26.51
N SER A 74 20.03 -23.57 26.67
CA SER A 74 21.43 -23.41 26.30
C SER A 74 22.28 -24.48 27.02
N SER A 75 22.06 -25.76 26.70
CA SER A 75 22.93 -26.87 27.00
C SER A 75 24.10 -26.78 26.02
N LEU A 76 24.93 -25.76 26.23
CA LEU A 76 26.23 -25.65 25.59
C LEU A 76 27.00 -26.89 26.01
N TYR A 77 27.03 -27.88 25.13
CA TYR A 77 27.81 -29.11 25.18
C TYR A 77 28.95 -29.06 26.20
N THR A 78 28.70 -29.55 27.41
CA THR A 78 29.76 -29.91 28.35
C THR A 78 29.87 -31.43 28.29
N ASN A 79 31.05 -31.96 27.99
CA ASN A 79 31.27 -33.41 28.16
C ASN A 79 31.05 -33.78 29.63
N ARG A 80 30.82 -35.07 29.96
CA ARG A 80 30.61 -35.57 31.36
C ARG A 80 31.67 -35.12 32.39
N LYS A 81 32.76 -34.50 31.96
CA LYS A 81 33.81 -33.89 32.80
C LYS A 81 33.62 -32.39 33.07
N GLY A 82 32.53 -31.77 32.61
CA GLY A 82 32.17 -30.38 32.94
C GLY A 82 33.00 -29.29 32.25
N SER A 83 33.82 -29.61 31.24
CA SER A 83 34.57 -28.60 30.48
C SER A 83 33.74 -28.05 29.32
N ALA A 84 33.63 -26.73 29.23
CA ALA A 84 33.00 -26.04 28.10
C ALA A 84 33.83 -26.26 26.82
N VAL A 85 33.20 -26.72 25.74
CA VAL A 85 33.79 -26.68 24.39
C VAL A 85 33.27 -25.45 23.66
N SER A 86 34.16 -24.51 23.35
CA SER A 86 33.86 -23.31 22.57
C SER A 86 33.50 -23.69 21.12
N ALA A 87 32.24 -23.51 20.75
CA ALA A 87 31.76 -23.70 19.39
C ALA A 87 31.81 -22.38 18.60
N PHE A 88 32.67 -22.34 17.58
CA PHE A 88 32.55 -21.53 16.35
C PHE A 88 32.25 -20.02 16.52
N ASP A 89 33.31 -19.21 16.41
CA ASP A 89 33.22 -17.77 16.09
C ASP A 89 32.95 -17.59 14.59
N GLY A 90 31.70 -17.84 14.20
CA GLY A 90 31.23 -17.68 12.83
C GLY A 90 30.67 -16.29 12.60
N GLY A 91 31.51 -15.39 12.09
CA GLY A 91 31.15 -14.03 11.74
C GLY A 91 29.91 -13.91 10.83
N SER A 92 29.18 -12.82 11.03
CA SER A 92 28.22 -12.30 10.05
C SER A 92 28.24 -10.78 10.14
N ASP A 93 29.04 -10.16 9.28
CA ASP A 93 28.97 -8.75 8.90
C ASP A 93 27.81 -8.57 7.91
N SER A 94 26.59 -8.48 8.42
CA SER A 94 25.46 -8.11 7.58
C SER A 94 25.50 -6.60 7.29
N SER A 95 26.15 -6.21 6.20
CA SER A 95 26.03 -4.86 5.62
C SER A 95 24.67 -4.72 4.93
N SER A 96 23.77 -3.96 5.55
CA SER A 96 22.54 -3.51 4.90
C SER A 96 22.86 -2.25 4.08
N GLU A 97 23.09 -2.40 2.77
CA GLU A 97 23.03 -1.26 1.85
C GLU A 97 21.61 -0.68 1.87
N SER A 98 21.51 0.57 2.32
CA SER A 98 20.27 1.34 2.27
C SER A 98 20.42 2.30 1.10
N GLU A 99 19.80 1.99 -0.04
CA GLU A 99 19.63 2.93 -1.15
C GLU A 99 18.70 4.07 -0.69
N PRO A 100 19.10 5.35 -0.79
CA PRO A 100 18.18 6.46 -0.55
C PRO A 100 17.22 6.63 -1.75
N GLU A 101 15.92 6.62 -1.43
CA GLU A 101 14.80 6.92 -2.31
C GLU A 101 14.98 8.30 -2.99
N GLU A 102 15.11 8.32 -4.32
CA GLU A 102 15.15 9.57 -5.10
C GLU A 102 13.72 10.10 -5.31
N PRO A 103 13.36 11.29 -4.81
CA PRO A 103 12.04 11.84 -5.02
C PRO A 103 11.86 12.30 -6.48
N PRO A 104 10.72 12.04 -7.15
CA PRO A 104 10.51 12.45 -8.53
C PRO A 104 10.47 13.98 -8.64
N THR A 105 11.55 14.57 -9.13
CA THR A 105 11.63 16.02 -9.39
C THR A 105 10.77 16.37 -10.60
N ARG A 106 9.58 16.95 -10.35
CA ARG A 106 8.72 17.58 -11.37
C ARG A 106 9.38 18.86 -11.90
N LYS A 107 9.85 18.90 -13.14
CA LYS A 107 10.11 20.12 -13.96
C LYS A 107 10.05 19.70 -15.44
N LYS A 108 9.47 20.41 -16.41
CA LYS A 108 8.79 21.69 -16.54
C LYS A 108 8.12 21.64 -17.92
N LEU A 109 6.88 22.13 -18.05
CA LEU A 109 6.27 22.43 -19.35
C LEU A 109 7.11 23.51 -20.04
N ARG A 110 7.63 23.22 -21.25
CA ARG A 110 8.18 24.24 -22.14
C ARG A 110 7.07 24.74 -23.05
N ALA A 111 6.51 25.89 -22.70
CA ALA A 111 5.88 26.78 -23.65
C ALA A 111 6.98 27.63 -24.28
N GLU A 112 6.95 27.80 -25.61
CA GLU A 112 7.32 29.05 -26.30
C GLU A 112 6.70 29.02 -27.71
N PRO A 113 6.28 30.18 -28.26
CA PRO A 113 5.57 30.32 -29.53
C PRO A 113 6.50 30.61 -30.72
N SER A 114 5.98 30.42 -31.94
CA SER A 114 6.41 31.08 -33.18
C SER A 114 5.25 31.12 -34.16
#